data_AF-A0A454CWE5-F1
#
_entry.id   AF-A0A454CWE5-F1
#
_cell.length_a   1.000
_cell.length_b   1.000
_cell.length_c   1.000
_cell.angle_alpha   90.00
_cell.angle_beta   90.00
_cell.angle_gamma   90.00
#
_symmetry.space_group_name_H-M   'P 1'
#
loop_
_entity.id
_entity.type
_entity.pdbx_description
1 polymer ?
#
loop_
_entity_poly.entity_id
_entity_poly.type
_entity_poly.pdbx_seq_one_letter_code
_entity_poly.pdbx_strand_id
1 'polypeptide(L)'
;MNEDNSPSSNEGKKEKAEGPSRKSFFERLGQLFQGEPKDRQELVDVIRDSEINDLIDHDTRDMLEGVMEISEMRVRDIMIPRSQMVTVERTDDLDTLIALITDAQHSRYPVISEDKDHV
;
A
#
# COMPACT_ATOMS: atom_id res chain seq x y z
N MET A 1 -0.77 -58.63 30.89
CA MET A 1 -1.15 -60.03 30.63
C MET A 1 -2.63 -60.15 30.95
N ASN A 2 -3.61 -60.35 30.06
CA ASN A 2 -3.72 -60.59 28.61
C ASN A 2 -5.10 -59.99 28.21
N GLU A 3 -5.20 -59.18 27.15
CA GLU A 3 -5.70 -59.52 25.79
C GLU A 3 -7.21 -59.79 25.67
N ASP A 4 -7.87 -58.97 24.82
CA ASP A 4 -8.95 -59.19 23.82
C ASP A 4 -9.89 -60.41 23.97
N ASN A 5 -11.18 -60.39 23.63
CA ASN A 5 -11.87 -59.74 22.49
C ASN A 5 -13.41 -59.78 22.70
N SER A 6 -14.11 -58.97 21.89
CA SER A 6 -15.55 -58.65 21.82
C SER A 6 -16.47 -59.79 21.32
N PRO A 7 -17.81 -59.60 21.21
CA PRO A 7 -18.37 -59.16 19.91
C PRO A 7 -19.70 -58.34 19.91
N SER A 8 -19.77 -57.43 18.91
CA SER A 8 -20.87 -57.07 17.98
C SER A 8 -22.33 -56.84 18.43
N SER A 9 -22.87 -55.64 18.09
CA SER A 9 -24.22 -55.35 17.54
C SER A 9 -24.29 -53.84 17.21
N ASN A 10 -24.18 -53.38 15.96
CA ASN A 10 -25.16 -53.26 14.86
C ASN A 10 -25.94 -51.91 14.83
N GLU A 11 -26.19 -51.46 13.59
CA GLU A 11 -27.00 -50.31 13.12
C GLU A 11 -26.33 -48.94 13.19
N GLY A 12 -26.20 -48.12 12.15
CA GLY A 12 -26.77 -48.07 10.79
C GLY A 12 -26.87 -46.57 10.46
N LYS A 13 -26.23 -46.04 9.41
CA LYS A 13 -26.91 -45.70 8.14
C LYS A 13 -25.90 -45.10 7.15
N LYS A 14 -26.14 -45.47 5.90
CA LYS A 14 -25.55 -45.06 4.62
C LYS A 14 -25.49 -43.54 4.46
N GLU A 15 -24.50 -43.04 3.72
CA GLU A 15 -24.75 -42.39 2.42
C GLU A 15 -23.46 -42.05 1.63
N LYS A 16 -23.38 -42.74 0.47
CA LYS A 16 -22.85 -42.38 -0.85
C LYS A 16 -21.60 -41.51 -1.00
N ALA A 17 -20.70 -42.09 -1.78
CA ALA A 17 -19.58 -41.46 -2.43
C ALA A 17 -19.99 -40.53 -3.59
N GLU A 18 -19.08 -39.59 -3.83
CA GLU A 18 -18.69 -38.92 -5.07
C GLU A 18 -19.40 -37.62 -5.53
N GLY A 19 -18.61 -36.55 -5.45
CA GLY A 19 -18.43 -35.58 -6.53
C GLY A 19 -17.25 -34.67 -6.19
N PRO A 20 -16.25 -34.48 -7.07
CA PRO A 20 -15.17 -33.53 -6.80
C PRO A 20 -15.80 -32.15 -6.79
N SER A 21 -15.80 -31.50 -5.62
CA SER A 21 -16.35 -30.15 -5.52
C SER A 21 -15.59 -29.25 -6.49
N ARG A 22 -16.34 -28.54 -7.33
CA ARG A 22 -15.84 -27.57 -8.34
C ARG A 22 -14.90 -26.50 -7.76
N LYS A 23 -14.76 -26.42 -6.44
CA LYS A 23 -13.88 -25.48 -5.74
C LYS A 23 -12.39 -25.80 -5.86
N SER A 24 -12.00 -27.05 -6.16
CA SER A 24 -10.58 -27.41 -6.28
C SER A 24 -9.93 -27.05 -7.64
N PHE A 25 -10.74 -26.88 -8.70
CA PHE A 25 -10.22 -26.56 -10.04
C PHE A 25 -9.94 -25.06 -10.21
N PHE A 26 -10.77 -24.19 -9.61
CA PHE A 26 -10.55 -22.73 -9.63
C PHE A 26 -9.42 -22.29 -8.70
N GLU A 27 -9.26 -22.93 -7.54
CA GLU A 27 -8.10 -22.70 -6.65
C GLU A 27 -6.77 -23.11 -7.32
N ARG A 28 -6.78 -24.19 -8.11
CA ARG A 28 -5.60 -24.62 -8.89
C ARG A 28 -5.35 -23.80 -10.15
N LEU A 29 -6.40 -23.23 -10.76
CA LEU A 29 -6.25 -22.32 -11.89
C LEU A 29 -5.72 -20.94 -11.45
N GLY A 30 -6.11 -20.47 -10.26
CA GLY A 30 -5.50 -19.29 -9.60
C GLY A 30 -4.04 -19.52 -9.20
N GLN A 31 -3.67 -20.73 -8.78
CA GLN A 31 -2.28 -21.12 -8.50
C GLN A 31 -1.39 -21.32 -9.75
N LEU A 32 -1.96 -21.38 -10.96
CA LEU A 32 -1.22 -21.63 -12.21
C LEU A 32 -1.23 -20.44 -13.19
N PHE A 33 -2.04 -19.40 -12.95
CA PHE A 33 -2.06 -18.17 -13.78
C PHE A 33 -1.25 -17.02 -13.18
N GLN A 34 -0.95 -17.05 -11.88
CA GLN A 34 -0.06 -16.07 -11.26
C GLN A 34 1.38 -16.57 -11.37
N GLY A 35 1.98 -16.42 -12.56
CA GLY A 35 3.42 -16.27 -12.59
C GLY A 35 3.79 -15.13 -11.63
N GLU A 36 4.78 -15.35 -10.77
CA GLU A 36 5.30 -14.26 -9.92
C GLU A 36 5.63 -13.09 -10.85
N PRO A 37 5.12 -11.88 -10.57
CA PRO A 37 5.39 -10.72 -11.41
C PRO A 37 6.90 -10.53 -11.49
N LYS A 38 7.42 -10.54 -12.71
CA LYS A 38 8.86 -10.54 -13.00
C LYS A 38 9.41 -9.13 -13.16
N ASP A 39 8.52 -8.18 -13.42
CA ASP A 39 8.85 -6.77 -13.51
C ASP A 39 7.75 -5.89 -12.89
N ARG A 40 8.05 -4.59 -12.84
CA ARG A 40 7.18 -3.59 -12.22
C ARG A 40 5.84 -3.47 -12.95
N GLN A 41 5.82 -3.62 -14.28
CA GLN A 41 4.60 -3.50 -15.07
C GLN A 41 3.65 -4.65 -14.74
N GLU A 42 4.18 -5.87 -14.69
CA GLU A 42 3.40 -7.06 -14.30
C GLU A 42 2.84 -6.91 -12.87
N LEU A 43 3.59 -6.32 -11.93
CA LEU A 43 3.10 -6.06 -10.58
C LEU A 43 1.96 -5.03 -10.54
N VAL A 44 2.04 -3.96 -11.34
CA VAL A 44 0.95 -2.98 -11.48
C VAL A 44 -0.32 -3.64 -12.02
N ASP A 45 -0.18 -4.50 -13.02
CA ASP A 45 -1.31 -5.21 -13.61
C ASP A 45 -1.99 -6.13 -12.58
N VAL A 46 -1.20 -6.83 -11.74
CA VAL A 46 -1.73 -7.63 -10.62
C VAL A 46 -2.49 -6.77 -9.60
N ILE A 47 -1.99 -5.58 -9.27
CA ILE A 47 -2.66 -4.66 -8.34
C ILE A 47 -4.01 -4.19 -8.91
N ARG A 48 -4.07 -3.87 -10.22
CA ARG A 48 -5.31 -3.45 -10.90
C ARG A 48 -6.33 -4.59 -11.00
N ASP A 49 -5.87 -5.78 -11.36
CA ASP A 49 -6.73 -6.97 -11.40
C ASP A 49 -7.29 -7.29 -10.00
N SER A 50 -6.53 -7.02 -8.94
CA SER A 50 -7.00 -7.21 -7.56
C SER A 50 -8.17 -6.29 -7.21
N GLU A 51 -8.20 -5.05 -7.70
CA GLU A 51 -9.35 -4.16 -7.55
C GLU A 51 -10.57 -4.65 -8.35
N ILE A 52 -10.37 -5.04 -9.61
CA ILE A 52 -11.46 -5.54 -10.48
C ILE A 52 -12.12 -6.79 -9.89
N ASN A 53 -11.34 -7.62 -9.20
CA ASN A 53 -11.83 -8.82 -8.53
C ASN A 53 -12.35 -8.55 -7.10
N ASP A 54 -12.55 -7.28 -6.72
CA ASP A 54 -13.03 -6.83 -5.41
C ASP A 54 -12.17 -7.33 -4.23
N LEU A 55 -10.88 -7.60 -4.46
CA LEU A 55 -9.94 -8.05 -3.40
C LEU A 55 -9.38 -6.88 -2.60
N ILE A 56 -9.23 -5.72 -3.24
CA ILE A 56 -8.81 -4.46 -2.63
C ILE A 56 -9.75 -3.35 -3.09
N ASP A 57 -9.86 -2.29 -2.30
CA ASP A 57 -10.59 -1.09 -2.71
C ASP A 57 -9.72 -0.17 -3.57
N HIS A 58 -10.39 0.81 -4.19
CA HIS A 58 -9.79 1.82 -5.04
C HIS A 58 -8.67 2.61 -4.34
N ASP A 59 -8.89 2.99 -3.08
CA ASP A 59 -7.92 3.73 -2.28
C ASP A 59 -6.66 2.89 -2.03
N THR A 60 -6.81 1.59 -1.76
CA THR A 60 -5.67 0.67 -1.61
C THR A 60 -4.89 0.52 -2.91
N ARG A 61 -5.57 0.41 -4.05
CA ARG A 61 -4.89 0.39 -5.37
C ARG A 61 -4.07 1.67 -5.57
N ASP A 62 -4.66 2.84 -5.33
CA ASP A 62 -3.98 4.13 -5.48
C ASP A 62 -2.77 4.27 -4.56
N MET A 63 -2.90 3.82 -3.31
CA MET A 63 -1.77 3.80 -2.38
C MET A 63 -0.63 2.90 -2.88
N LEU A 64 -0.94 1.70 -3.37
CA LEU A 64 0.08 0.76 -3.84
C LEU A 64 0.78 1.25 -5.12
N GLU A 65 0.03 1.77 -6.09
CA GLU A 65 0.60 2.39 -7.29
C GLU A 65 1.44 3.63 -6.92
N GLY A 66 0.94 4.47 -6.01
CA GLY A 66 1.65 5.66 -5.52
C GLY A 66 2.96 5.34 -4.81
N VAL A 67 3.01 4.29 -3.97
CA VAL A 67 4.26 3.85 -3.32
C VAL A 67 5.30 3.42 -4.35
N MET A 68 4.86 2.69 -5.38
CA MET A 68 5.75 2.28 -6.47
C MET A 68 6.30 3.49 -7.23
N GLU A 69 5.48 4.51 -7.48
CA GLU A 69 5.92 5.76 -8.12
C GLU A 69 6.93 6.53 -7.24
N ILE A 70 6.64 6.71 -5.95
CA ILE A 70 7.52 7.41 -5.00
C ILE A 70 8.91 6.78 -4.93
N SER A 71 9.01 5.45 -5.09
CA SER A 71 10.30 4.74 -5.08
C SER A 71 11.26 5.17 -6.20
N GLU A 72 10.73 5.72 -7.30
CA GLU A 72 11.51 6.20 -8.45
C GLU A 72 11.70 7.73 -8.44
N MET A 73 10.93 8.45 -7.62
CA MET A 73 11.00 9.90 -7.52
C MET A 73 12.29 10.39 -6.87
N ARG A 74 12.81 11.51 -7.36
CA ARG A 74 13.94 12.24 -6.77
C ARG A 74 13.40 13.44 -6.00
N VAL A 75 14.19 13.94 -5.04
CA VAL A 75 13.85 15.14 -4.25
C VAL A 75 13.43 16.32 -5.13
N ARG A 76 14.15 16.54 -6.23
CA ARG A 76 13.85 17.65 -7.16
C ARG A 76 12.51 17.54 -7.89
N ASP A 77 11.93 16.34 -7.94
CA ASP A 77 10.67 16.09 -8.64
C ASP A 77 9.48 16.55 -7.77
N ILE A 78 9.68 16.70 -6.46
CA ILE A 78 8.64 17.10 -5.48
C ILE A 78 8.98 18.33 -4.64
N MET A 79 10.22 18.83 -4.68
CA MET A 79 10.63 19.99 -3.87
C MET A 79 9.94 21.28 -4.33
N ILE A 80 9.73 22.20 -3.40
CA ILE A 80 9.34 23.58 -3.72
C ILE A 80 10.58 24.34 -4.23
N PRO A 81 10.55 24.92 -5.45
CA PRO A 81 11.68 25.70 -5.98
C PRO A 81 12.03 26.87 -5.06
N ARG A 82 13.33 27.18 -4.91
CA ARG A 82 13.80 28.24 -3.99
C ARG A 82 13.19 29.61 -4.26
N SER A 83 12.90 29.93 -5.52
CA SER A 83 12.25 31.19 -5.92
C SER A 83 10.78 31.28 -5.53
N GLN A 84 10.16 30.16 -5.15
CA GLN A 84 8.76 30.04 -4.77
C GLN A 84 8.59 29.79 -3.26
N MET A 85 9.69 29.64 -2.50
CA MET A 85 9.62 29.43 -1.07
C MET A 85 9.26 30.73 -0.36
N VAL A 86 8.32 30.65 0.59
CA VAL A 86 8.13 31.67 1.61
C VAL A 86 9.18 31.44 2.70
N THR A 87 10.07 32.41 2.87
CA THR A 87 11.17 32.37 3.85
C THR A 87 11.00 33.47 4.87
N VAL A 88 11.63 33.30 6.04
CA VAL A 88 11.71 34.35 7.07
C VAL A 88 13.17 34.77 7.26
N GLU A 89 13.41 36.05 7.52
CA GLU A 89 14.76 36.54 7.81
C GLU A 89 15.01 36.53 9.32
N ARG A 90 16.26 36.24 9.72
CA ARG A 90 16.63 36.25 11.14
C ARG A 90 16.41 37.61 11.82
N THR A 91 16.45 38.68 11.04
CA THR A 91 16.30 40.07 11.49
C THR A 91 14.86 40.57 11.47
N ASP A 92 13.91 39.77 11.00
CA ASP A 92 12.49 40.17 10.99
C ASP A 92 11.98 40.40 12.41
N ASP A 93 11.22 41.48 12.57
CA ASP A 93 10.51 41.75 13.82
C ASP A 93 9.30 40.80 13.97
N LEU A 94 8.82 40.69 15.21
CA LEU A 94 7.76 39.74 15.55
C LEU A 94 6.43 40.05 14.84
N ASP A 95 6.09 41.33 14.63
CA ASP A 95 4.82 41.71 14.03
C ASP A 95 4.82 41.34 12.54
N THR A 96 5.94 41.59 11.84
CA THR A 96 6.16 41.17 10.45
C THR A 96 6.06 39.64 10.30
N LEU A 97 6.71 38.88 11.21
CA LEU A 97 6.65 37.42 11.22
C LEU A 97 5.22 36.90 11.40
N ILE A 98 4.45 37.46 12.36
CA ILE A 98 3.07 37.04 12.62
C ILE A 98 2.19 37.30 11.39
N ALA A 99 2.35 38.45 10.74
CA ALA A 99 1.61 38.78 9.52
C ALA A 99 1.92 37.78 8.40
N LEU A 100 3.20 37.50 8.15
CA LEU A 100 3.64 36.56 7.12
C LEU A 100 3.15 35.13 7.40
N ILE A 101 3.26 34.64 8.64
CA ILE A 101 2.85 33.28 9.00
C ILE A 101 1.33 33.12 8.88
N THR A 102 0.57 34.15 9.25
CA THR A 102 -0.90 34.12 9.17
C THR A 102 -1.38 34.13 7.72
N ASP A 103 -0.68 34.85 6.84
CA ASP A 103 -0.99 34.92 5.41
C ASP A 103 -0.59 33.62 4.68
N ALA A 104 0.64 33.14 4.89
CA ALA A 104 1.17 31.96 4.19
C ALA A 104 0.58 30.62 4.69
N GLN A 105 0.10 30.56 5.94
CA GLN A 105 -0.55 29.39 6.52
C GLN A 105 0.25 28.07 6.43
N HIS A 106 1.57 28.13 6.42
CA HIS A 106 2.44 26.96 6.49
C HIS A 106 2.82 26.63 7.93
N SER A 107 3.09 25.36 8.20
CA SER A 107 3.53 24.91 9.53
C SER A 107 5.03 25.15 9.79
N ARG A 108 5.84 25.34 8.74
CA ARG A 108 7.30 25.48 8.82
C ARG A 108 7.78 26.49 7.78
N TYR A 109 8.82 27.26 8.14
CA TYR A 109 9.43 28.28 7.30
C TYR A 109 10.95 28.13 7.35
N PRO A 110 11.65 28.10 6.20
CA PRO A 110 13.10 28.23 6.17
C PRO A 110 13.50 29.60 6.69
N VAL A 111 14.48 29.64 7.60
CA VAL A 111 15.06 30.88 8.11
C VAL A 111 16.32 31.16 7.31
N ILE A 112 16.41 32.34 6.69
CA ILE A 112 17.58 32.73 5.90
C ILE A 112 18.36 33.85 6.60
N SER A 113 19.67 33.87 6.38
CA SER A 113 20.53 35.01 6.74
C SER A 113 20.80 35.88 5.51
N GLU A 114 21.51 37.01 5.67
CA GLU A 114 21.77 38.01 4.61
C GLU A 114 22.32 37.41 3.30
N ASP A 115 23.04 36.29 3.40
CA ASP A 115 23.40 35.47 2.26
C ASP A 115 22.31 34.40 2.04
N LYS A 116 21.54 34.52 0.95
CA LYS A 116 20.48 33.56 0.59
C LYS A 116 20.99 32.12 0.54
N ASP A 117 22.29 31.87 0.41
CA ASP A 117 22.88 30.54 0.42
C ASP A 117 23.12 29.93 1.82
N HIS A 118 22.83 30.68 2.88
CA HIS A 118 22.81 30.18 4.26
C HIS A 118 21.37 30.01 4.76
N VAL A 119 20.89 28.77 4.70
CA VAL A 119 19.61 28.28 5.26
C VAL A 119 19.88 27.40 6.46
#